data_AF-A0A536K5Z1-F1
#
_entry.id   AF-A0A536K5Z1-F1
#
_cell.length_a   1.000
_cell.length_b   1.000
_cell.length_c   1.000
_cell.angle_alpha   90.00
_cell.angle_beta   90.00
_cell.angle_gamma   90.00
#
_symmetry.space_group_name_H-M   'P 1'
#
loop_
_entity.id
_entity.type
_entity.pdbx_description
1 polymer ?
#
loop_
_entity_poly.entity_id
_entity_poly.type
_entity_poly.pdbx_seq_one_letter_code
_entity_poly.pdbx_strand_id
1 'polypeptide(L)' 'MSTRIEPPRRYPWWSWLAFREAQRSSGRVPDPWRILARRPRLLFGTVAYEWAILKTPRLRRRLRMLASVRVSSLIGCHW' A
#
# COMPACT_ATOMS: atom_id res chain seq x y z
N MET A 1 0.87 13.36 11.73
CA MET A 1 -0.36 12.96 12.45
C MET A 1 -0.49 11.45 12.39
N SER A 2 -0.34 10.74 13.51
CA SER A 2 -0.49 9.28 13.57
C SER A 2 -1.98 8.96 13.73
N THR A 3 -2.65 8.56 12.65
CA THR A 3 -4.04 8.12 12.71
C THR A 3 -4.07 6.74 13.38
N ARG A 4 -4.54 6.68 14.62
CA ARG A 4 -4.71 5.44 15.38
C ARG A 4 -5.87 4.65 14.75
N ILE A 5 -5.56 3.81 13.77
CA ILE A 5 -6.57 3.03 13.02
C ILE A 5 -6.79 1.70 13.73
N GLU A 6 -8.00 1.50 14.23
CA GLU A 6 -8.44 0.25 14.87
C GLU A 6 -8.32 -0.92 13.87
N PRO A 7 -7.54 -1.97 14.19
CA PRO A 7 -7.40 -3.13 13.32
C PRO A 7 -8.73 -3.87 13.18
N PRO A 8 -9.15 -4.28 11.97
CA PRO A 8 -10.39 -5.03 11.79
C PRO A 8 -10.40 -6.35 12.57
N ARG A 9 -11.56 -6.66 13.15
CA ARG A 9 -11.82 -7.83 14.01
C ARG A 9 -11.83 -9.18 13.28
N ARG A 10 -11.95 -9.20 11.95
CA ARG A 10 -11.90 -10.40 11.11
C ARG A 10 -11.16 -10.10 9.81
N TYR A 11 -10.07 -10.81 9.60
CA TYR A 11 -9.37 -10.87 8.32
C TYR A 11 -9.69 -12.21 7.65
N PRO A 12 -10.00 -12.25 6.35
CA PRO A 12 -9.86 -13.51 5.63
C PRO A 12 -8.38 -13.91 5.61
N TRP A 13 -8.10 -15.19 5.79
CA TRP A 13 -6.74 -15.75 5.98
C TRP A 13 -5.71 -15.30 4.91
N TRP A 14 -6.14 -15.11 3.66
CA TRP A 14 -5.29 -14.63 2.57
C TRP A 14 -4.86 -13.17 2.73
N SER A 15 -5.71 -12.31 3.29
CA SER A 15 -5.34 -10.92 3.57
C SER A 15 -4.29 -10.84 4.67
N TRP A 16 -4.34 -11.74 5.66
CA TRP A 16 -3.34 -11.83 6.72
C TRP A 16 -1.95 -12.18 6.18
N LEU A 17 -1.85 -13.11 5.22
CA LEU A 17 -0.61 -13.38 4.50
C LEU A 17 -0.09 -12.14 3.76
N ALA A 18 -0.96 -11.42 3.05
CA ALA A 18 -0.58 -10.20 2.34
C ALA A 18 -0.07 -9.10 3.31
N PHE A 19 -0.69 -8.95 4.48
CA PHE A 19 -0.22 -8.06 5.54
C PHE A 19 1.15 -8.47 6.06
N ARG A 20 1.39 -9.77 6.24
CA ARG A 20 2.66 -10.30 6.75
C ARG A 20 3.80 -10.09 5.77
N GLU A 21 3.54 -10.23 4.47
CA GLU A 21 4.51 -9.99 3.40
C GLU A 21 4.86 -8.49 3.28
N ALA A 22 3.84 -7.62 3.37
CA ALA A 22 4.03 -6.17 3.41
C ALA A 22 4.84 -5.72 4.63
N GLN A 23 4.56 -6.31 5.80
CA GLN A 23 5.28 -6.02 7.03
C GLN A 23 6.75 -6.45 6.96
N ARG A 24 7.06 -7.57 6.29
CA ARG A 24 8.44 -8.01 6.06
C ARG A 24 9.23 -7.11 5.12
N SER A 25 8.62 -6.63 4.05
CA SER A 25 9.32 -5.85 3.02
C SER A 25 9.54 -4.38 3.41
N SER A 26 8.59 -3.78 4.15
CA SER A 26 8.60 -2.34 4.46
C SER A 26 8.79 -2.03 5.95
N GLY A 27 8.90 -3.04 6.82
CA GLY A 27 9.10 -2.86 8.28
C GLY A 27 7.86 -2.35 9.04
N ARG A 28 6.89 -1.74 8.35
CA ARG A 28 5.57 -1.36 8.87
C ARG A 28 4.49 -1.64 7.82
N VAL A 29 3.31 -2.03 8.29
CA VAL A 29 2.10 -2.06 7.48
C VAL A 29 1.69 -0.61 7.19
N PRO A 30 1.55 -0.20 5.91
CA PRO A 30 1.04 1.13 5.58
C PRO A 30 -0.35 1.33 6.20
N ASP A 31 -0.59 2.46 6.87
CA ASP A 31 -1.90 2.76 7.48
C ASP A 31 -3.11 2.65 6.52
N PRO A 32 -3.03 2.98 5.21
CA PRO A 32 -4.10 2.78 4.23
C PRO A 32 -4.50 1.32 4.11
N TRP A 33 -3.55 0.40 4.25
CA TRP A 33 -3.86 -1.02 4.19
C TRP A 33 -4.68 -1.42 5.42
N ARG A 34 -4.39 -0.87 6.61
CA ARG A 34 -5.21 -1.10 7.82
C ARG A 34 -6.66 -0.60 7.65
N ILE A 35 -6.86 0.49 6.91
CA ILE A 35 -8.20 0.98 6.57
C ILE A 35 -8.88 0.05 5.56
N LEU A 36 -8.17 -0.30 4.49
CA LEU A 36 -8.67 -1.16 3.40
C LEU A 36 -8.94 -2.60 3.84
N ALA A 37 -8.31 -3.07 4.91
CA ALA A 37 -8.52 -4.37 5.50
C ALA A 37 -9.98 -4.66 5.88
N ARG A 38 -10.77 -3.62 6.19
CA ARG A 38 -12.22 -3.74 6.46
C ARG A 38 -13.01 -4.14 5.20
N ARG A 39 -12.46 -3.92 4.01
CA ARG A 39 -13.09 -4.17 2.70
C ARG A 39 -12.15 -5.00 1.83
N PRO A 40 -12.16 -6.34 1.95
CA PRO A 40 -11.17 -7.21 1.32
C PRO A 40 -11.11 -7.08 -0.21
N ARG A 41 -12.25 -6.82 -0.87
CA ARG A 41 -12.28 -6.57 -2.32
C ARG A 41 -11.50 -5.31 -2.72
N LEU A 42 -11.63 -4.23 -1.94
CA LEU A 42 -10.88 -2.99 -2.18
C LEU A 42 -9.40 -3.17 -1.87
N LEU A 43 -9.07 -3.87 -0.78
CA LEU A 43 -7.68 -4.20 -0.45
C LEU A 43 -7.03 -4.99 -1.61
N PHE A 44 -7.69 -6.05 -2.09
CA PHE A 44 -7.17 -6.86 -3.19
C PHE A 44 -6.97 -6.05 -4.46
N GLY A 45 -7.94 -5.24 -4.86
CA GLY A 45 -7.82 -4.37 -6.04
C GLY A 45 -6.67 -3.37 -5.92
N THR A 46 -6.48 -2.77 -4.74
CA THR A 46 -5.39 -1.82 -4.47
C THR A 46 -4.03 -2.52 -4.54
N VAL A 47 -3.89 -3.70 -3.92
CA VAL A 47 -2.66 -4.49 -3.97
C VAL A 47 -2.34 -4.90 -5.40
N ALA A 48 -3.33 -5.37 -6.17
CA ALA A 48 -3.13 -5.75 -7.56
C ALA A 48 -2.69 -4.56 -8.42
N TYR A 49 -3.29 -3.39 -8.20
CA TYR A 49 -2.93 -2.14 -8.87
C TYR A 49 -1.49 -1.71 -8.56
N GLU A 50 -1.11 -1.66 -7.28
CA GLU A 50 0.24 -1.34 -6.84
C GLU A 50 1.27 -2.32 -7.41
N TRP A 51 0.95 -3.62 -7.41
CA TRP A 51 1.81 -4.65 -8.02
C TRP A 51 1.98 -4.46 -9.52
N ALA A 52 0.92 -4.15 -10.25
CA ALA A 52 0.99 -3.90 -11.68
C ALA A 52 1.84 -2.66 -12.00
N ILE A 53 1.72 -1.61 -11.18
CA ILE A 53 2.59 -0.42 -11.25
C ILE A 53 4.04 -0.82 -11.00
N LEU A 54 4.33 -1.58 -9.95
CA LEU A 54 5.71 -1.99 -9.63
C LEU A 54 6.31 -2.89 -10.71
N LYS A 55 5.53 -3.82 -11.26
CA LYS A 55 5.97 -4.79 -12.28
C LYS A 55 6.01 -4.24 -13.70
N THR A 56 5.41 -3.08 -13.97
CA THR A 56 5.42 -2.48 -15.31
C THR A 56 6.87 -2.30 -15.81
N PRO A 57 7.24 -2.89 -16.97
CA PRO A 57 8.60 -2.81 -17.50
C PRO A 57 8.87 -1.49 -18.24
N ARG A 58 7.82 -0.72 -18.58
CA ARG A 58 7.92 0.51 -19.39
C ARG A 58 8.76 1.62 -18.77
N LEU A 59 8.99 1.61 -17.46
CA LEU A 59 9.73 2.66 -16.76
C LEU A 59 10.75 2.07 -15.79
N ARG A 60 11.97 2.64 -15.76
CA ARG A 60 12.99 2.27 -14.76
C ARG A 60 12.48 2.59 -13.35
N ARG A 61 12.77 1.70 -12.39
CA ARG A 61 12.33 1.83 -10.99
C ARG A 61 12.66 3.19 -10.36
N ARG A 62 13.86 3.73 -10.63
CA ARG A 62 14.30 5.05 -10.12
C ARG A 62 13.44 6.20 -10.64
N LEU A 63 13.10 6.18 -11.93
CA LEU A 63 12.23 7.21 -12.54
C LEU A 63 10.81 7.16 -11.97
N ARG A 64 10.29 5.95 -11.71
CA ARG A 64 8.97 5.78 -11.10
C ARG A 64 8.93 6.31 -9.67
N MET A 65 9.98 6.07 -8.89
CA MET A 65 10.11 6.65 -7.54
C MET A 65 10.20 8.18 -7.59
N LEU A 66 11.01 8.75 -8.49
CA LEU A 66 11.10 10.21 -8.67
C LEU A 66 9.75 10.82 -9.05
N ALA A 67 9.01 10.19 -9.97
CA ALA A 67 7.68 10.63 -10.34
C ALA A 67 6.73 10.62 -9.14
N SER A 68 6.74 9.56 -8.34
CA SER A 68 5.94 9.47 -7.11
C SER A 68 6.28 10.59 -6.13
N VAL A 69 7.57 10.80 -5.83
CA VAL A 69 8.01 11.88 -4.92
C VAL A 69 7.62 13.26 -5.45
N ARG A 70 7.78 13.49 -6.76
CA ARG A 70 7.42 14.77 -7.37
C ARG A 70 5.92 15.02 -7.31
N VAL A 71 5.10 14.02 -7.62
CA VAL A 71 3.64 14.11 -7.53
C VAL A 71 3.23 14.37 -6.09
N SER A 72 3.73 13.59 -5.12
CA SER A 72 3.46 13.81 -3.69
C SER A 72 3.81 15.23 -3.25
N SER A 73 4.95 15.75 -3.70
CA SER A 73 5.36 17.14 -3.43
C SER A 73 4.40 18.17 -4.03
N LEU A 74 3.88 17.92 -5.25
CA LEU A 74 2.94 18.82 -5.92
C LEU A 74 1.57 18.86 -5.24
N ILE A 75 1.08 17.71 -4.77
CA ILE A 75 -0.22 17.62 -4.09
C ILE A 75 -0.13 17.87 -2.58
N GLY A 76 1.06 18.18 -2.04
CA GLY A 76 1.28 18.37 -0.62
C GLY A 76 1.08 17.10 0.22
N CYS A 77 1.21 15.92 -0.40
CA CYS A 77 1.10 14.65 0.31
C CYS A 77 2.42 14.37 1.04
N HIS A 78 2.38 14.44 2.37
CA HIS A 78 3.51 14.19 3.26
C HIS A 78 3.64 12.72 3.70
N TRP A 79 2.84 11.85 3.08
CA TRP A 79 2.61 10.48 3.51
C TRP A 79 3.46 9.48 2.73
#